data_AF-A0A420VJJ2-F1
#
_entry.id   AF-A0A420VJJ2-F1
#
_cell.length_a   1.000
_cell.length_b   1.000
_cell.length_c   1.000
_cell.angle_alpha   90.00
_cell.angle_beta   90.00
_cell.angle_gamma   90.00
#
_symmetry.space_group_name_H-M   'P 1'
#
loop_
_entity.id
_entity.type
_entity.pdbx_description
1 polymer ?
#
loop_
_entity_poly.entity_id
_entity_poly.type
_entity_poly.pdbx_seq_one_letter_code
_entity_poly.pdbx_strand_id
1 'polypeptide(L)'
;MPYIFPEDDEEGRCKTLGFTWRCKTSDVKSAPMGKAVCDQDLGVKPGISNRVYFINIGKGTIFHICDDRGCDLSAASPETISGVDKRYNGWILDYDRPEIEKRFIGYL
;
A
#
# COMPACT_ATOMS: atom_id res chain seq x y z
N MET A 1 -2.12 -7.54 -19.85
CA MET A 1 -2.06 -7.04 -18.46
C MET A 1 -3.43 -6.47 -18.14
N PRO A 2 -4.00 -6.64 -16.92
CA PRO A 2 -5.20 -5.87 -16.58
C PRO A 2 -4.89 -4.38 -16.76
N TYR A 3 -5.74 -3.69 -17.51
CA TYR A 3 -5.64 -2.25 -17.76
C TYR A 3 -6.00 -1.53 -16.46
N ILE A 4 -4.97 -1.14 -15.71
CA ILE A 4 -5.09 -0.51 -14.40
C ILE A 4 -5.10 1.01 -14.53
N PHE A 5 -4.56 1.55 -15.62
CA PHE A 5 -4.44 2.98 -15.85
C PHE A 5 -5.49 3.45 -16.87
N PRO A 6 -6.28 4.49 -16.56
CA PRO A 6 -7.28 5.04 -17.48
C PRO A 6 -6.67 5.53 -18.80
N GLU A 7 -5.42 5.97 -18.75
CA GLU A 7 -4.61 6.45 -19.87
C GLU A 7 -4.27 5.36 -20.88
N ASP A 8 -4.30 4.09 -20.48
CA ASP A 8 -4.16 3.00 -21.44
C ASP A 8 -5.53 2.69 -22.11
N ASP A 9 -6.66 2.94 -21.43
CA ASP A 9 -8.02 2.65 -21.94
C ASP A 9 -8.69 3.88 -22.57
N GLU A 10 -8.03 4.54 -23.52
CA GLU A 10 -8.55 5.74 -24.21
C GLU A 10 -9.94 5.52 -24.86
N GLU A 11 -10.25 4.28 -25.24
CA GLU A 11 -11.52 3.88 -25.84
C GLU A 11 -12.59 3.42 -24.84
N GLY A 12 -12.29 3.40 -23.53
CA GLY A 12 -13.23 3.05 -22.47
C GLY A 12 -13.77 1.61 -22.52
N ARG A 13 -13.00 0.68 -23.09
CA ARG A 13 -13.40 -0.72 -23.29
C ARG A 13 -13.15 -1.57 -22.06
N CYS A 14 -12.31 -1.11 -21.13
CA CYS A 14 -11.92 -1.86 -19.96
C CYS A 14 -12.86 -1.58 -18.78
N LYS A 15 -13.07 -2.61 -17.95
CA LYS A 15 -13.82 -2.50 -16.70
C LYS A 15 -12.94 -2.98 -15.55
N THR A 16 -12.76 -2.12 -14.56
CA THR A 16 -12.09 -2.49 -13.31
C THR A 16 -13.08 -3.14 -12.37
N LEU A 17 -12.79 -4.37 -11.93
CA LEU A 17 -13.59 -5.08 -10.94
C LEU A 17 -12.84 -5.06 -9.60
N GLY A 18 -13.47 -4.46 -8.59
CA GLY A 18 -12.97 -4.46 -7.21
C GLY A 18 -13.62 -5.57 -6.41
N PHE A 19 -12.82 -6.33 -5.67
CA PHE A 19 -13.30 -7.32 -4.71
C PHE A 19 -12.77 -6.99 -3.32
N THR A 20 -13.61 -7.17 -2.30
CA THR A 20 -13.22 -6.97 -0.90
C THR A 20 -13.70 -8.14 -0.07
N TRP A 21 -12.79 -8.75 0.66
CA TRP A 21 -13.11 -9.82 1.61
C TRP A 21 -12.72 -9.42 3.02
N ARG A 22 -13.62 -9.68 3.96
CA ARG A 22 -13.34 -9.51 5.39
C ARG A 22 -12.57 -10.73 5.88
N CYS A 23 -11.41 -10.51 6.48
CA CYS A 23 -10.50 -11.56 6.94
C CYS A 23 -9.82 -11.14 8.25
N LYS A 24 -9.26 -12.10 8.98
CA LYS A 24 -8.36 -11.86 10.11
C LYS A 24 -6.93 -11.78 9.60
N THR A 25 -6.04 -11.19 10.40
CA THR A 25 -4.59 -11.18 10.10
C THR A 25 -4.00 -12.58 9.99
N SER A 26 -4.55 -13.56 10.71
CA SER A 26 -4.17 -14.98 10.61
C SER A 26 -4.51 -15.63 9.27
N ASP A 27 -5.51 -15.09 8.56
CA ASP A 27 -6.01 -15.67 7.31
C ASP A 27 -5.18 -15.18 6.11
N VAL A 28 -4.37 -14.14 6.33
CA VAL A 28 -3.63 -13.41 5.30
C VAL A 28 -2.14 -13.69 5.46
N LYS A 29 -1.55 -14.39 4.49
CA LYS A 29 -0.10 -14.56 4.41
C LYS A 29 0.56 -13.31 3.81
N SER A 30 0.63 -12.23 4.59
CA SER A 30 1.07 -10.90 4.12
C SER A 30 2.48 -10.89 3.53
N ALA A 31 3.45 -11.55 4.18
CA ALA A 31 4.84 -11.59 3.71
C ALA A 31 5.00 -12.23 2.32
N PRO A 32 4.53 -13.48 2.05
CA PRO A 32 4.65 -14.07 0.72
C PRO A 32 3.75 -13.35 -0.32
N MET A 33 2.63 -12.74 0.08
CA MET A 33 1.86 -11.89 -0.83
C MET A 33 2.66 -10.66 -1.23
N GLY A 34 3.27 -9.96 -0.26
CA GLY A 34 4.09 -8.78 -0.55
C GLY A 34 5.29 -9.12 -1.42
N LYS A 35 5.95 -10.26 -1.16
CA LYS A 35 7.01 -10.77 -2.03
C LYS A 35 6.50 -11.01 -3.45
N ALA A 36 5.33 -11.64 -3.61
CA ALA A 36 4.76 -11.89 -4.93
C ALA A 36 4.36 -10.61 -5.68
N VAL A 37 4.03 -9.53 -4.97
CA VAL A 37 3.85 -8.20 -5.59
C VAL A 37 5.19 -7.70 -6.14
N CYS A 38 6.25 -7.65 -5.33
CA CYS A 38 7.57 -7.20 -5.80
C CYS A 38 8.16 -8.13 -6.89
N ASP A 39 7.97 -9.44 -6.77
CA ASP A 39 8.44 -10.44 -7.75
C ASP A 39 7.83 -10.19 -9.14
N GLN A 40 6.60 -9.66 -9.20
CA GLN A 40 5.94 -9.35 -10.48
C GLN A 40 6.71 -8.29 -11.27
N ASP A 41 7.24 -7.27 -10.62
CA ASP A 41 8.03 -6.21 -11.27
C ASP A 41 9.43 -6.70 -11.68
N LEU A 42 9.97 -7.67 -10.93
CA LEU A 42 11.23 -8.33 -11.23
C LEU A 42 11.09 -9.46 -12.26
N GLY A 43 9.89 -9.76 -12.75
CA GLY A 43 9.63 -10.87 -13.68
C GLY A 43 9.79 -12.26 -13.07
N VAL A 44 9.80 -12.37 -11.73
CA VAL A 44 9.94 -13.61 -10.96
C VAL A 44 8.56 -14.21 -10.67
N LYS A 45 8.47 -15.55 -10.62
CA LYS A 45 7.22 -16.26 -10.28
C LYS A 45 7.34 -16.93 -8.90
N PRO A 46 6.24 -16.98 -8.11
CA PRO A 46 4.91 -16.43 -8.39
C PRO A 46 4.88 -14.90 -8.32
N GLY A 47 4.11 -14.26 -9.22
CA GLY A 47 3.94 -12.80 -9.28
C GLY A 47 2.46 -12.43 -9.24
N ILE A 48 2.12 -11.36 -8.51
CA ILE A 48 0.76 -10.79 -8.43
C ILE A 48 0.74 -9.47 -9.21
N SER A 49 0.01 -9.43 -10.32
CA SER A 49 -0.14 -8.23 -11.16
C SER A 49 -1.33 -7.33 -10.78
N ASN A 50 -2.05 -7.67 -9.72
CA ASN A 50 -3.19 -6.89 -9.23
C ASN A 50 -2.72 -5.94 -8.14
N ARG A 51 -3.34 -4.75 -8.03
CA ARG A 51 -3.15 -3.88 -6.87
C ARG A 51 -3.71 -4.56 -5.62
N VAL A 52 -2.89 -4.70 -4.59
CA VAL A 52 -3.27 -5.34 -3.32
C VAL A 52 -3.26 -4.31 -2.21
N TYR A 53 -4.42 -4.10 -1.59
CA TYR A 53 -4.58 -3.20 -0.45
C TYR A 53 -4.88 -4.01 0.81
N PHE A 54 -4.08 -3.79 1.85
CA PHE A 54 -4.35 -4.33 3.19
C PHE A 54 -5.06 -3.26 4.02
N ILE A 55 -6.36 -3.46 4.25
CA ILE A 55 -7.20 -2.52 4.98
C ILE A 55 -7.37 -3.03 6.42
N ASN A 56 -6.74 -2.36 7.38
CA ASN A 56 -6.91 -2.65 8.80
C ASN A 56 -7.98 -1.73 9.40
N ILE A 57 -9.21 -2.22 9.43
CA ILE A 57 -10.36 -1.49 9.97
C ILE A 57 -10.16 -1.16 11.46
N GLY A 58 -9.61 -2.09 12.25
CA GLY A 58 -9.43 -1.90 13.68
C GLY A 58 -8.38 -0.85 14.06
N LYS A 59 -7.40 -0.61 13.18
CA LYS A 59 -6.39 0.45 13.36
C LYS A 59 -6.66 1.69 12.51
N GLY A 60 -7.63 1.66 11.61
CA GLY A 60 -7.89 2.75 10.67
C GLY A 60 -6.74 3.00 9.70
N THR A 61 -6.04 1.96 9.23
CA THR A 61 -4.88 2.09 8.33
C THR A 61 -5.05 1.29 7.05
N ILE A 62 -4.50 1.80 5.95
CA ILE A 62 -4.44 1.14 4.64
C ILE A 62 -2.98 1.04 4.22
N PHE A 63 -2.54 -0.17 3.87
CA PHE A 63 -1.19 -0.43 3.38
C PHE A 63 -1.24 -0.99 1.95
N HIS A 64 -0.41 -0.44 1.07
CA HIS A 64 -0.33 -0.82 -0.35
C HIS A 64 1.14 -0.94 -0.76
N ILE A 65 1.54 -2.10 -1.27
CA ILE A 65 2.87 -2.29 -1.86
C ILE A 65 2.75 -1.87 -3.32
N CYS A 66 3.50 -0.85 -3.72
CA CYS A 66 3.41 -0.26 -5.04
C CYS A 66 4.14 -1.13 -6.06
N ASP A 67 5.37 -1.50 -5.73
CA ASP A 67 6.28 -2.34 -6.52
C ASP A 67 7.48 -2.78 -5.65
N ASP A 68 8.58 -3.20 -6.29
CA ASP A 68 9.85 -3.54 -5.63
C ASP A 68 10.60 -2.34 -5.02
N ARG A 69 10.16 -1.10 -5.26
CA ARG A 69 10.82 0.12 -4.79
C ARG A 69 10.22 0.67 -3.50
N GLY A 70 8.93 0.42 -3.23
CA GLY A 70 8.29 1.01 -2.06
C GLY A 70 6.83 0.66 -1.82
N CYS A 71 6.28 1.29 -0.79
CA CYS A 71 4.92 1.07 -0.33
C CYS A 71 4.31 2.37 0.21
N ASP A 72 3.00 2.49 0.08
CA ASP A 72 2.22 3.54 0.69
C ASP A 72 1.54 3.04 1.97
N LEU A 73 1.57 3.88 3.00
CA LEU A 73 0.81 3.68 4.22
C LEU A 73 -0.04 4.93 4.49
N SER A 74 -1.35 4.73 4.54
CA SER A 74 -2.33 5.77 4.86
C SER A 74 -3.06 5.43 6.15
N ALA A 75 -3.48 6.45 6.87
CA ALA A 75 -4.10 6.32 8.18
C ALA A 75 -5.20 7.35 8.37
N ALA A 76 -6.22 6.98 9.14
CA ALA A 76 -7.37 7.83 9.43
C ALA A 76 -6.99 9.08 10.23
N SER A 77 -5.90 9.01 11.01
CA SER A 77 -5.37 10.13 11.78
C SER A 77 -3.88 9.94 12.14
N PRO A 78 -3.12 11.01 12.43
CA PRO A 78 -1.70 10.89 12.80
C PRO A 78 -1.43 9.99 14.01
N GLU A 79 -2.33 9.95 14.99
CA GLU A 79 -2.22 9.12 16.19
C GLU A 79 -2.17 7.63 15.83
N THR A 80 -3.02 7.20 14.88
CA THR A 80 -3.12 5.79 14.46
C THR A 80 -1.87 5.26 13.76
N ILE A 81 -1.06 6.14 13.16
CA ILE A 81 0.17 5.81 12.44
C ILE A 81 1.45 6.21 13.18
N SER A 82 1.35 7.02 14.24
CA SER A 82 2.49 7.55 15.01
C SER A 82 3.49 6.48 15.46
N GLY A 83 3.01 5.29 15.88
CA GLY A 83 3.88 4.19 16.27
C GLY A 83 4.64 3.55 15.11
N VAL A 84 4.04 3.56 13.91
CA VAL A 84 4.69 3.09 12.68
C VAL A 84 5.69 4.14 12.20
N ASP A 85 5.30 5.41 12.17
CA ASP A 85 6.20 6.52 11.83
C ASP A 85 7.45 6.48 12.72
N LYS A 86 7.32 6.50 14.06
CA LYS A 86 8.47 6.44 14.98
C LYS A 86 9.37 5.23 14.74
N ARG A 87 8.81 4.07 14.39
CA ARG A 87 9.56 2.82 14.20
C ARG A 87 10.26 2.75 12.85
N TYR A 88 9.66 3.31 11.80
CA TYR A 88 10.11 3.21 10.42
C TYR A 88 10.42 4.58 9.79
N ASN A 89 10.65 5.60 10.61
CA ASN A 89 10.92 6.96 10.15
C ASN A 89 12.12 7.02 9.18
N GLY A 90 13.09 6.13 9.33
CA GLY A 90 14.23 6.00 8.43
C GLY A 90 13.90 5.43 7.04
N TRP A 91 12.68 4.91 6.82
CA TRP A 91 12.21 4.43 5.51
C TRP A 91 11.56 5.55 4.70
N ILE A 92 11.23 6.67 5.35
CA ILE A 92 10.68 7.85 4.68
C ILE A 92 11.77 8.48 3.82
N LEU A 93 11.41 8.81 2.58
CA LEU A 93 12.30 9.51 1.65
C LEU A 93 12.52 10.94 2.12
N ASP A 94 13.76 11.43 2.02
CA ASP A 94 14.14 12.73 2.59
C ASP A 94 13.34 13.91 2.04
N TYR A 95 12.84 13.80 0.81
CA TYR A 95 11.99 14.83 0.22
C TYR A 95 10.55 14.83 0.76
N ASP A 96 10.03 13.68 1.23
CA ASP A 96 8.68 13.57 1.81
C ASP A 96 8.67 13.92 3.31
N ARG A 97 9.81 13.74 3.98
CA ARG A 97 9.97 13.92 5.43
C ARG A 97 9.44 15.26 5.95
N PRO A 98 9.76 16.43 5.34
CA PRO A 98 9.30 17.72 5.86
C PRO A 98 7.77 17.87 5.84
N GLU A 99 7.11 17.33 4.82
CA GLU A 99 5.64 17.37 4.72
C GLU A 99 4.96 16.40 5.69
N ILE A 100 5.57 15.23 5.90
CA ILE A 100 5.09 14.26 6.88
C ILE A 100 5.22 14.83 8.30
N GLU A 101 6.39 15.39 8.66
CA GLU A 101 6.62 15.96 9.99
C GLU A 101 5.62 17.07 10.33
N LYS A 102 5.26 17.93 9.35
CA LYS A 102 4.21 18.95 9.53
C LYS A 102 2.87 18.38 9.99
N ARG A 103 2.51 17.17 9.54
CA ARG A 103 1.26 16.50 9.93
C ARG A 103 1.26 16.05 11.39
N PHE A 104 2.42 16.00 12.04
CA PHE A 104 2.57 15.60 13.45
C PHE A 104 2.78 16.77 14.43
N ILE A 105 2.93 18.01 13.96
CA ILE A 105 3.25 19.19 14.80
C ILE A 105 2.17 19.51 15.86
N GLY A 106 0.94 19.01 15.72
CA GLY A 106 -0.13 19.14 16.73
C GLY A 106 -0.33 17.92 17.65
N TYR A 107 0.54 16.92 17.55
CA TYR A 107 0.38 15.59 18.18
C TYR A 107 1.60 15.16 19.03
N LEU A 108 2.58 16.04 19.17
CA LEU A 108 3.73 15.92 20.07
C LEU A 108 3.50 16.81 21.30
#